data_AF-Q2IVJ7-F1
#
_entry.id   AF-Q2IVJ7-F1
#
_cell.length_a   1.000
_cell.length_b   1.000
_cell.length_c   1.000
_cell.angle_alpha   90.00
_cell.angle_beta   90.00
_cell.angle_gamma   90.00
#
_symmetry.space_group_name_H-M   'P 1'
#
loop_
_entity.id
_entity.type
_entity.pdbx_description
1 polymer ?
#
loop_
_entity_poly.entity_id
_entity_poly.type
_entity_poly.pdbx_seq_one_letter_code
_entity_poly.pdbx_strand_id
1 'polypeptide(L)'
;MLTRVFPFLDPGMITHEFSERLNSLARDCALLEHDLSFVESRLWTAPTLDLYVPLLTPLGLHLVGQVTHHPLLGSRKIVTSQLWWADPEGRWARTLSRFYLLGRPADPDGREHITSTSLFTYDDRDLDGWPGDYD
;
A
#
# COMPACT_ATOMS: atom_id res chain seq x y z
N MET A 1 -19.00 -14.29 10.35
CA MET A 1 -17.87 -14.30 11.29
C MET A 1 -16.88 -13.25 10.80
N LEU A 2 -16.47 -12.31 11.65
CA LEU A 2 -15.75 -11.10 11.27
C LEU A 2 -14.45 -11.40 10.49
N THR A 3 -13.68 -12.40 10.93
CA THR A 3 -12.43 -12.83 10.30
C THR A 3 -12.60 -13.46 8.91
N ARG A 4 -13.82 -13.89 8.53
CA ARG A 4 -14.09 -14.37 7.16
C ARG A 4 -14.22 -13.24 6.13
N VAL A 5 -14.68 -12.08 6.57
CA VAL A 5 -14.84 -10.89 5.72
C VAL A 5 -13.57 -10.04 5.75
N PHE A 6 -12.85 -10.10 6.88
CA PHE A 6 -11.67 -9.31 7.16
C PHE A 6 -10.52 -10.24 7.61
N PRO A 7 -9.86 -10.94 6.67
CA PRO A 7 -8.87 -11.97 7.02
C PRO A 7 -7.65 -11.41 7.75
N PHE A 8 -7.35 -10.11 7.62
CA PHE A 8 -6.28 -9.46 8.39
C PHE A 8 -6.54 -9.44 9.92
N LEU A 9 -7.77 -9.71 10.36
CA LEU A 9 -8.12 -9.83 11.77
C LEU A 9 -7.90 -11.24 12.32
N ASP A 10 -7.64 -12.23 11.47
CA ASP A 10 -7.40 -13.60 11.90
C ASP A 10 -5.97 -13.73 12.46
N PRO A 11 -5.79 -14.06 13.75
CA PRO A 11 -4.46 -14.25 14.32
C PRO A 11 -3.66 -15.38 13.64
N GLY A 12 -4.33 -16.34 12.99
CA GLY A 12 -3.69 -17.39 12.21
C GLY A 12 -2.95 -16.87 10.97
N MET A 13 -3.26 -15.66 10.51
CA MET A 13 -2.58 -15.00 9.38
C MET A 13 -1.36 -14.19 9.80
N ILE A 14 -1.06 -14.10 11.10
CA ILE A 14 0.12 -13.39 11.61
C ILE A 14 1.36 -14.23 11.34
N THR A 15 2.12 -13.84 10.32
CA THR A 15 3.42 -14.42 10.01
C THR A 15 4.56 -13.56 10.57
N HIS A 16 5.76 -14.14 10.69
CA HIS A 16 6.96 -13.38 11.05
C HIS A 16 7.20 -12.20 10.11
N GLU A 17 7.02 -12.40 8.80
CA GLU A 17 7.14 -11.33 7.81
C GLU A 17 6.13 -10.20 8.03
N PHE A 18 4.88 -10.54 8.35
CA PHE A 18 3.87 -9.53 8.65
C PHE A 18 4.23 -8.72 9.89
N SER A 19 4.71 -9.37 10.95
CA SER A 19 5.23 -8.70 12.15
C SER A 19 6.41 -7.77 11.84
N GLU A 20 7.35 -8.18 11.00
CA GLU A 20 8.49 -7.34 10.59
C GLU A 20 8.03 -6.10 9.81
N ARG A 21 7.06 -6.24 8.91
CA ARG A 21 6.48 -5.10 8.17
C ARG A 21 5.79 -4.12 9.12
N LEU A 22 5.04 -4.61 10.11
CA LEU A 22 4.42 -3.78 11.14
C LEU A 22 5.46 -3.06 12.02
N ASN A 23 6.53 -3.76 12.42
CA ASN A 23 7.63 -3.15 13.17
C ASN A 23 8.36 -2.08 12.36
N SER A 24 8.56 -2.31 11.05
CA SER A 24 9.12 -1.29 10.16
C SER A 24 8.20 -0.08 10.03
N LEU A 25 6.90 -0.31 9.89
CA LEU A 25 5.91 0.76 9.83
C LEU A 25 5.93 1.58 11.13
N ALA A 26 5.85 0.94 12.29
CA ALA A 26 5.89 1.62 13.59
C ALA A 26 7.17 2.45 13.79
N ARG A 27 8.32 1.96 13.33
CA ARG A 27 9.57 2.74 13.33
C ARG A 27 9.49 3.98 12.44
N ASP A 28 8.95 3.84 11.23
CA ASP A 28 8.75 5.00 10.35
C ASP A 28 7.75 6.00 10.95
N CYS A 29 6.71 5.54 11.68
CA CYS A 29 5.78 6.39 12.42
C CYS A 29 6.50 7.28 13.45
N ALA A 30 7.33 6.64 14.29
CA ALA A 30 8.09 7.34 15.32
C ALA A 30 9.08 8.34 14.72
N LEU A 31 9.68 8.02 13.56
CA LEU A 31 10.55 8.97 12.85
C LEU A 31 9.75 10.15 12.28
N LEU A 32 8.61 9.90 11.62
CA LEU A 32 7.74 10.94 11.06
C LEU A 32 7.25 11.94 12.11
N GLU A 33 7.02 11.48 13.36
CA GLU A 33 6.61 12.35 14.46
C GLU A 33 7.68 13.39 14.82
N HIS A 34 8.96 13.09 14.60
CA HIS A 34 10.07 13.93 15.03
C HIS A 34 10.76 14.67 13.89
N ASP A 35 10.91 14.04 12.72
CA ASP A 35 11.67 14.57 11.60
C ASP A 35 11.11 14.04 10.27
N LEU A 36 10.78 14.93 9.34
CA LEU A 36 10.33 14.54 8.00
C LEU A 36 11.49 14.33 7.01
N SER A 37 12.71 14.76 7.35
CA SER A 37 13.87 14.68 6.46
C SER A 37 14.26 13.24 6.13
N PHE A 38 14.00 12.28 7.01
CA PHE A 38 14.28 10.87 6.73
C PHE A 38 13.43 10.34 5.55
N VAL A 39 12.26 10.94 5.29
CA VAL A 39 11.43 10.56 4.15
C VAL A 39 12.19 10.75 2.85
N GLU A 40 12.95 11.84 2.70
CA GLU A 40 13.76 12.09 1.50
C GLU A 40 14.76 10.95 1.26
N SER A 41 15.39 10.45 2.32
CA SER A 41 16.31 9.30 2.24
C SER A 41 15.58 8.02 1.79
N ARG A 42 14.34 7.81 2.20
CA ARG A 42 13.51 6.67 1.79
C ARG A 42 13.06 6.78 0.35
N LEU A 43 12.74 7.99 -0.09
CA LEU A 43 12.27 8.25 -1.46
C LEU A 43 13.34 8.04 -2.51
N TRP A 44 14.62 8.21 -2.17
CA TRP A 44 15.74 7.97 -3.10
C TRP A 44 15.73 6.55 -3.70
N THR A 45 15.29 5.56 -2.93
CA THR A 45 15.19 4.16 -3.35
C THR A 45 13.75 3.71 -3.56
N ALA A 46 12.77 4.62 -3.44
CA ALA A 46 11.37 4.25 -3.53
C ALA A 46 10.95 4.02 -4.99
N PRO A 47 10.14 2.99 -5.26
CA PRO A 47 9.49 2.86 -6.56
C PRO A 47 8.53 4.02 -6.82
N THR A 48 8.42 4.42 -8.08
CA THR A 48 7.45 5.42 -8.51
C THR A 48 6.14 4.76 -8.88
N LEU A 49 5.03 5.24 -8.34
CA LEU A 49 3.68 4.83 -8.69
C LEU A 49 2.98 5.95 -9.48
N ASP A 50 2.74 5.71 -10.77
CA ASP A 50 2.13 6.66 -11.70
C ASP A 50 0.72 6.18 -12.10
N LEU A 51 -0.10 7.11 -12.58
CA LEU A 51 -1.50 6.90 -12.96
C LEU A 51 -2.28 6.13 -11.89
N TYR A 52 -2.14 6.56 -10.63
CA TYR A 52 -2.73 5.85 -9.50
C TYR A 52 -4.16 6.31 -9.20
N VAL A 53 -4.95 5.39 -8.66
CA VAL A 53 -6.29 5.63 -8.10
C VAL A 53 -6.42 5.01 -6.71
N PRO A 54 -7.17 5.64 -5.77
CA PRO A 54 -7.52 5.02 -4.50
C PRO A 54 -8.50 3.86 -4.68
N LEU A 55 -8.22 2.73 -4.02
CA LEU A 55 -9.06 1.54 -3.95
C LEU A 55 -9.36 1.23 -2.48
N LEU A 56 -10.63 1.24 -2.09
CA LEU A 56 -11.04 0.82 -0.76
C LEU A 56 -11.50 -0.65 -0.79
N THR A 57 -10.90 -1.47 0.06
CA THR A 57 -11.16 -2.91 0.19
C THR A 57 -11.52 -3.25 1.64
N PRO A 58 -11.98 -4.48 1.92
CA PRO A 58 -12.05 -4.97 3.29
C PRO A 58 -10.71 -4.89 4.04
N LEU A 59 -9.57 -4.98 3.34
CA LEU A 59 -8.22 -4.91 3.93
C LEU A 59 -7.76 -3.47 4.20
N GLY A 60 -8.51 -2.46 3.76
CA GLY A 60 -8.22 -1.05 3.97
C GLY A 60 -8.12 -0.24 2.69
N LEU A 61 -7.46 0.92 2.76
CA LEU A 61 -7.23 1.78 1.59
C LEU A 61 -5.93 1.38 0.89
N HIS A 62 -5.97 1.25 -0.43
CA HIS A 62 -4.83 0.89 -1.29
C HIS A 62 -4.71 1.87 -2.46
N LEU A 63 -3.59 1.83 -3.18
CA LEU A 63 -3.47 2.44 -4.50
C LEU A 63 -3.38 1.36 -5.57
N VAL A 64 -4.07 1.58 -6.69
CA VAL A 64 -3.85 0.84 -7.92
C VAL A 64 -3.19 1.76 -8.91
N GLY A 65 -2.07 1.35 -9.50
CA GLY A 65 -1.33 2.20 -10.44
C GLY A 65 -0.23 1.46 -11.16
N GLN A 66 0.48 2.19 -12.02
CA GLN A 66 1.64 1.69 -12.75
C GLN A 66 2.90 1.94 -11.93
N VAL A 67 3.55 0.88 -11.47
CA VAL A 67 4.83 1.00 -10.77
C VAL A 67 6.00 0.98 -11.76
N THR A 68 7.07 1.71 -11.43
CA THR A 68 8.38 1.60 -12.08
C THR A 68 9.47 1.45 -11.02
N HIS A 69 10.58 0.80 -11.39
CA HIS A 69 11.71 0.52 -10.49
C HIS A 69 11.32 -0.26 -9.22
N HIS A 70 10.27 -1.09 -9.28
CA HIS A 70 9.93 -1.93 -8.14
C HIS A 70 10.99 -3.03 -7.97
N PRO A 71 11.65 -3.14 -6.81
CA PRO A 71 12.82 -4.01 -6.65
C PRO A 71 12.52 -5.50 -6.84
N LEU A 72 11.25 -5.91 -6.63
CA LEU A 72 10.81 -7.29 -6.80
C LEU A 72 9.97 -7.52 -8.06
N LEU A 73 9.29 -6.48 -8.56
CA LEU A 73 8.23 -6.63 -9.57
C LEU A 73 8.56 -5.97 -10.91
N GLY A 74 9.68 -5.24 -10.98
CA GLY A 74 10.03 -4.42 -12.14
C GLY A 74 9.01 -3.32 -12.38
N SER A 75 8.58 -3.16 -13.63
CA SER A 75 7.58 -2.17 -14.02
C SER A 75 6.29 -2.86 -14.46
N ARG A 76 5.20 -2.66 -13.73
CA ARG A 76 3.89 -3.27 -14.03
C ARG A 76 2.75 -2.53 -13.33
N LYS A 77 1.51 -2.83 -13.71
CA LYS A 77 0.35 -2.42 -12.89
C LYS A 77 0.31 -3.26 -11.61
N ILE A 78 0.11 -2.60 -10.46
CA ILE A 78 0.03 -3.23 -9.15
C ILE A 78 -1.16 -2.70 -8.34
N VAL A 79 -1.57 -3.47 -7.34
CA VAL A 79 -2.29 -2.98 -6.16
C VAL A 79 -1.26 -2.92 -5.02
N THR A 80 -1.14 -1.79 -4.33
CA THR A 80 -0.21 -1.69 -3.20
C THR A 80 -0.72 -2.47 -1.99
N SER A 81 0.16 -2.78 -1.02
CA SER A 81 -0.31 -3.05 0.34
C SER A 81 -1.05 -1.83 0.92
N GLN A 82 -1.79 -2.04 2.01
CA GLN A 82 -2.58 -0.98 2.67
C GLN A 82 -1.77 0.30 2.90
N LEU A 83 -2.38 1.46 2.64
CA LEU A 83 -1.88 2.80 2.92
C LEU A 83 -2.00 3.14 4.41
N TRP A 84 -1.01 3.87 4.92
CA TRP A 84 -0.98 4.34 6.31
C TRP A 84 -0.75 5.84 6.41
N TRP A 85 0.19 6.40 5.64
CA TRP A 85 0.46 7.83 5.59
C TRP A 85 0.70 8.30 4.17
N ALA A 86 0.45 9.59 3.92
CA ALA A 86 0.73 10.22 2.64
C ALA A 86 1.11 11.68 2.86
N ASP A 87 1.85 12.22 1.89
CA ASP A 87 2.16 13.64 1.81
C ASP A 87 0.90 14.44 1.45
N PRO A 88 0.57 15.53 2.16
CA PRO A 88 -0.55 16.40 1.81
C PRO A 88 -0.45 16.98 0.39
N GLU A 89 0.77 17.21 -0.08
CA GLU A 89 1.06 17.69 -1.45
C GLU A 89 1.09 16.55 -2.49
N GLY A 90 0.80 15.32 -2.09
CA GLY A 90 0.69 14.18 -2.99
C GLY A 90 2.00 13.69 -3.59
N ARG A 91 3.17 13.98 -2.98
CA ARG A 91 4.48 13.54 -3.52
C ARG A 91 4.85 12.11 -3.15
N TRP A 92 4.33 11.59 -2.05
CA TRP A 92 4.66 10.24 -1.59
C TRP A 92 3.54 9.60 -0.78
N ALA A 93 3.59 8.27 -0.70
CA ALA A 93 2.74 7.48 0.19
C ALA A 93 3.54 6.39 0.92
N ARG A 94 3.27 6.21 2.21
CA ARG A 94 3.74 5.07 3.00
C ARG A 94 2.64 4.02 3.08
N THR A 95 2.90 2.87 2.48
CA THR A 95 2.07 1.67 2.58
C THR A 95 2.51 0.82 3.77
N LEU A 96 1.97 -0.37 4.01
CA LEU A 96 2.51 -1.30 5.01
C LEU A 96 3.95 -1.72 4.66
N SER A 97 4.23 -1.94 3.38
CA SER A 97 5.49 -2.59 2.97
C SER A 97 6.60 -1.62 2.58
N ARG A 98 6.28 -0.43 2.05
CA ARG A 98 7.29 0.58 1.64
C ARG A 98 6.71 1.97 1.40
N PHE A 99 7.63 2.93 1.23
CA PHE A 99 7.34 4.22 0.60
C PHE A 99 7.23 4.08 -0.93
N TYR A 100 6.37 4.89 -1.53
CA TYR A 100 6.27 5.12 -2.96
C TYR A 100 6.43 6.61 -3.24
N LEU A 101 7.17 6.93 -4.30
CA LEU A 101 7.08 8.24 -4.93
C LEU A 101 5.79 8.27 -5.76
N LEU A 102 4.94 9.27 -5.55
CA LEU A 102 3.71 9.41 -6.32
C LEU A 102 3.98 10.24 -7.57
N GLY A 103 3.62 9.69 -8.73
CA GLY A 103 3.63 10.37 -10.01
C GLY A 103 2.33 11.13 -10.25
N ARG A 104 1.77 11.00 -11.44
CA ARG A 104 0.49 11.61 -11.79
C ARG A 104 -0.64 10.74 -11.23
N PRO A 105 -1.67 11.32 -10.60
CA PRO A 105 -2.92 10.60 -10.38
C PRO A 105 -3.56 10.28 -11.74
N ALA A 106 -4.32 9.17 -11.83
CA ALA A 106 -5.05 8.84 -13.06
C ALA A 106 -6.16 9.86 -13.35
N ASP A 107 -6.77 10.43 -12.30
CA ASP A 107 -7.68 11.55 -12.36
C ASP A 107 -7.18 12.71 -11.46
N PRO A 108 -6.53 13.72 -12.05
CA PRO A 108 -6.01 14.88 -11.32
C PRO A 108 -7.10 15.76 -10.69
N ASP A 109 -8.32 15.71 -11.21
CA ASP A 109 -9.42 16.54 -10.71
C ASP A 109 -10.16 15.85 -9.54
N GLY A 110 -9.79 14.60 -9.20
CA GLY A 110 -10.39 13.83 -8.10
C GLY A 110 -11.89 13.57 -8.26
N ARG A 111 -12.39 13.59 -9.50
CA ARG A 111 -13.81 13.38 -9.84
C ARG A 111 -14.18 11.90 -9.87
N GLU A 112 -13.22 11.02 -10.10
CA GLU A 112 -13.36 9.59 -9.96
C GLU A 112 -13.44 9.22 -8.48
N HIS A 113 -14.63 8.76 -8.09
CA HIS A 113 -14.94 8.25 -6.76
C HIS A 113 -13.90 7.21 -6.34
N ILE A 114 -13.50 7.22 -5.07
CA ILE A 114 -12.82 6.09 -4.42
C ILE A 114 -13.48 4.82 -4.96
N THR A 115 -12.72 4.01 -5.68
CA THR A 115 -13.28 2.78 -6.25
C THR A 115 -13.59 1.90 -5.06
N SER A 116 -14.87 1.88 -4.68
CA SER A 116 -15.39 1.00 -3.66
C SER A 116 -15.77 -0.28 -4.39
N THR A 117 -14.89 -1.27 -4.36
CA THR A 117 -15.32 -2.63 -4.70
C THR A 117 -16.28 -3.06 -3.59
N SER A 118 -17.58 -3.02 -3.89
CA SER A 118 -18.62 -3.54 -3.00
C SER A 118 -18.23 -4.95 -2.56
N LEU A 119 -18.48 -5.26 -1.29
CA LEU A 119 -18.07 -6.44 -0.49
C LEU A 119 -18.37 -7.85 -1.09
N PHE A 120 -18.75 -7.95 -2.36
CA PHE A 120 -19.22 -9.15 -3.03
C PHE A 120 -18.47 -9.53 -4.32
N THR A 121 -17.42 -8.79 -4.71
CA THR A 121 -16.56 -9.16 -5.86
C THR A 121 -15.07 -9.28 -5.49
N TYR A 122 -14.75 -9.42 -4.20
CA TYR A 122 -13.42 -9.91 -3.80
C TYR A 122 -13.34 -11.37 -4.21
N ASP A 123 -12.67 -11.63 -5.33
CA ASP A 123 -12.36 -12.97 -5.80
C ASP A 123 -11.17 -13.49 -4.98
N ASP A 124 -11.29 -14.68 -4.40
CA ASP A 124 -10.24 -15.31 -3.58
C ASP A 124 -8.89 -15.40 -4.32
N ARG A 125 -8.90 -15.33 -5.67
CA ARG A 125 -7.70 -15.33 -6.52
C ARG A 125 -6.81 -14.09 -6.35
N ASP A 126 -7.31 -12.98 -5.80
CA ASP A 126 -6.49 -11.80 -5.49
C ASP A 126 -5.75 -11.94 -4.13
N LEU A 127 -6.03 -13.01 -3.37
CA LEU A 127 -5.35 -13.34 -2.10
C LEU A 127 -4.12 -14.24 -2.30
N ASP A 128 -3.88 -14.76 -3.50
CA ASP A 128 -2.78 -15.70 -3.84
C ASP A 128 -1.35 -15.13 -3.65
N GLY A 129 -1.21 -13.94 -3.06
CA GLY A 129 0.07 -13.32 -2.72
C GLY A 129 0.04 -12.49 -1.43
N TRP A 130 -0.92 -12.72 -0.52
CA TRP A 130 -0.99 -12.04 0.77
C TRP A 130 -0.97 -13.02 1.96
N PRO A 131 -0.13 -12.81 3.00
CA PRO A 131 0.82 -11.71 3.17
C PRO A 131 2.17 -11.92 2.48
N GLY A 132 2.37 -13.02 1.75
CA GLY A 132 3.56 -13.24 0.94
C GLY A 132 3.79 -14.72 0.65
N ASP A 133 3.69 -15.07 -0.63
CA ASP A 133 4.67 -15.95 -1.28
C ASP A 133 5.24 -15.10 -2.42
N TYR A 134 6.25 -14.31 -2.09
CA TYR A 134 7.08 -13.63 -3.08
C TYR A 134 8.50 -14.14 -2.87
N ASP A 135 8.82 -15.27 -3.51
CA ASP A 135 10.20 -15.72 -3.71
C ASP A 135 11.03 -14.64 -4.46
#